data_AF-A0A839TNW5-F1
#
_entry.id   AF-A0A839TNW5-F1
#
_cell.length_a   1.000
_cell.length_b   1.000
_cell.length_c   1.000
_cell.angle_alpha   90.00
_cell.angle_beta   90.00
_cell.angle_gamma   90.00
#
_symmetry.space_group_name_H-M   'P 1'
#
loop_
_entity.id
_entity.type
_entity.pdbx_description
1 polymer ?
#
loop_
_entity_poly.entity_id
_entity_poly.type
_entity_poly.pdbx_seq_one_letter_code
_entity_poly.pdbx_strand_id
1 'polypeptide(L)'
;MSKDKNIVPLKVAILAARWAESPCGVSYTVMKGEEHSDLSARDLAKIGLLVLNNGIVEGQRIVSEQYIKEMLRPNENNSSYGYLWWILENGYACRGFGGQEINILPKQNMITVIQAISTPSSKTYGDIHKEILEKSVVLI
;
A
#
# COMPACT_ATOMS: atom_id res chain seq x y z
N MET A 1 33.98 6.04 -10.65
CA MET A 1 33.56 4.63 -10.45
C MET A 1 32.06 4.57 -10.70
N SER A 2 31.69 3.97 -11.83
CA SER A 2 30.32 3.92 -12.36
C SER A 2 29.36 3.28 -11.35
N LYS A 3 28.25 3.96 -11.04
CA LYS A 3 27.07 3.34 -10.42
C LYS A 3 26.05 3.13 -11.53
N ASP A 4 26.18 2.04 -12.27
CA ASP A 4 25.09 1.52 -13.10
C ASP A 4 23.94 1.11 -12.18
N LYS A 5 23.04 2.06 -11.93
CA LYS A 5 21.73 1.82 -11.34
C LYS A 5 20.77 1.50 -12.48
N ASN A 6 20.94 0.34 -13.10
CA ASN A 6 19.88 -0.27 -13.89
C ASN A 6 18.79 -0.75 -12.92
N ILE A 7 18.06 0.21 -12.35
CA ILE A 7 16.73 -0.03 -11.80
C ILE A 7 15.89 -0.33 -13.02
N VAL A 8 15.69 -1.61 -13.31
CA VAL A 8 14.59 -2.00 -14.20
C VAL A 8 13.34 -1.44 -13.53
N PRO A 9 12.65 -0.45 -14.11
CA PRO A 9 11.46 0.06 -13.48
C PRO A 9 10.52 -1.11 -13.33
N LEU A 10 10.07 -1.40 -12.10
CA LEU A 10 8.88 -2.22 -11.96
C LEU A 10 7.84 -1.59 -12.89
N LYS A 11 7.30 -2.37 -13.83
CA LYS A 11 6.28 -1.93 -14.82
C LYS A 11 4.98 -1.41 -14.19
N VAL A 12 4.95 -1.26 -12.87
CA VAL A 12 4.03 -0.43 -12.09
C VAL A 12 4.33 1.07 -12.28
N ALA A 13 5.39 1.45 -13.00
CA ALA A 13 5.77 2.85 -13.28
C ALA A 13 5.89 3.72 -12.01
N ILE A 14 6.39 3.13 -10.93
CA ILE A 14 6.79 3.86 -9.72
C ILE A 14 8.29 4.12 -9.86
N LEU A 15 8.64 5.32 -10.35
CA LEU A 15 10.02 5.66 -10.72
C LEU A 15 10.77 6.43 -9.63
N ALA A 16 10.05 7.08 -8.72
CA ALA A 16 10.60 7.95 -7.68
C ALA A 16 10.77 7.27 -6.32
N ALA A 17 10.34 6.01 -6.15
CA ALA A 17 10.40 5.35 -4.86
C ALA A 17 11.84 5.09 -4.43
N ARG A 18 12.21 5.63 -3.27
CA ARG A 18 13.37 5.18 -2.51
C ARG A 18 12.86 4.58 -1.21
N TRP A 19 13.33 3.38 -0.92
CA TRP A 19 13.16 2.79 0.41
C TRP A 19 14.37 3.16 1.24
N ALA A 20 14.18 3.30 2.55
CA ALA A 20 15.29 3.42 3.48
C ALA A 20 16.20 2.21 3.30
N GLU A 21 17.49 2.43 3.06
CA GLU A 21 18.47 1.38 2.76
C GLU A 21 19.64 1.46 3.74
N SER A 22 20.05 0.31 4.27
CA SER A 22 21.26 0.23 5.07
C SER A 22 22.49 0.49 4.19
N PRO A 23 23.67 0.81 4.76
CA PRO A 23 24.90 0.97 3.98
C PRO A 23 25.27 -0.27 3.14
N CYS A 24 24.78 -1.46 3.50
CA CYS A 24 24.97 -2.69 2.73
C CYS A 24 23.85 -2.98 1.71
N GLY A 25 22.91 -2.05 1.49
CA GLY A 25 21.89 -2.13 0.45
C GLY A 25 20.64 -2.93 0.83
N VAL A 26 20.42 -3.18 2.13
CA VAL A 26 19.21 -3.86 2.60
C VAL A 26 18.14 -2.82 2.91
N SER A 27 17.00 -2.88 2.24
CA SER A 27 15.86 -2.02 2.56
C SER A 27 15.26 -2.37 3.92
N TYR A 28 14.90 -1.38 4.73
CA TYR A 28 14.33 -1.59 6.07
C TYR A 28 13.18 -0.62 6.38
N THR A 29 12.35 -1.01 7.35
CA THR A 29 11.33 -0.12 7.93
C THR A 29 11.95 0.79 8.98
N VAL A 30 11.67 2.09 8.89
CA VAL A 30 12.17 3.08 9.86
C VAL A 30 11.43 2.91 11.18
N MET A 31 12.14 2.43 12.20
CA MET A 31 11.57 2.10 13.51
C MET A 31 11.49 3.29 14.46
N LYS A 32 12.25 4.36 14.21
CA LYS A 32 12.29 5.58 15.03
C LYS A 32 12.52 6.80 14.15
N GLY A 33 11.63 7.79 14.27
CA GLY A 33 11.60 8.93 13.37
C GLY A 33 10.86 8.63 12.06
N GLU A 34 10.80 9.61 11.18
CA GLU A 34 10.18 9.49 9.86
C GLU A 34 11.28 9.53 8.80
N GLU A 35 11.23 8.59 7.84
CA GLU A 35 11.87 8.87 6.56
C GLU A 35 10.84 9.40 5.58
N HIS A 36 11.28 10.38 4.81
CA HIS A 36 10.47 10.96 3.75
C HIS A 36 10.30 9.91 2.66
N SER A 37 9.06 9.61 2.34
CA SER A 37 8.72 8.85 1.15
C SER A 37 8.47 9.83 0.01
N ASP A 38 9.21 9.68 -1.08
CA ASP A 38 9.00 10.45 -2.32
C ASP A 38 7.79 9.96 -3.13
N LEU A 39 7.02 9.00 -2.60
CA LEU A 39 5.83 8.46 -3.24
C LEU A 39 4.67 9.46 -3.14
N SER A 40 4.12 9.82 -4.29
CA SER A 40 2.84 10.52 -4.33
C SER A 40 1.68 9.59 -3.96
N ALA A 41 0.54 10.15 -3.55
CA ALA A 41 -0.68 9.38 -3.35
C ALA A 41 -1.07 8.56 -4.60
N ARG A 42 -0.79 9.09 -5.79
CA ARG A 42 -1.02 8.39 -7.06
C ARG A 42 -0.10 7.18 -7.22
N ASP A 43 1.16 7.27 -6.81
CA ASP A 43 2.07 6.12 -6.88
C ASP A 43 1.68 5.03 -5.88
N LEU A 44 1.28 5.41 -4.67
CA LEU A 44 0.70 4.47 -3.69
C LEU A 44 -0.58 3.81 -4.21
N ALA A 45 -1.43 4.56 -4.92
CA ALA A 45 -2.64 4.00 -5.54
C ALA A 45 -2.32 2.95 -6.61
N LYS A 46 -1.16 3.03 -7.30
CA LYS A 46 -0.73 1.98 -8.24
C LYS A 46 -0.44 0.64 -7.55
N ILE A 47 0.03 0.66 -6.29
CA ILE A 47 0.15 -0.55 -5.48
C ILE A 47 -1.25 -1.11 -5.20
N GLY A 48 -2.21 -0.25 -4.86
CA GLY A 48 -3.62 -0.63 -4.73
C GLY A 48 -4.17 -1.27 -6.01
N LEU A 49 -3.89 -0.67 -7.18
CA LEU A 49 -4.33 -1.17 -8.48
C LEU A 49 -3.72 -2.53 -8.81
N LEU A 50 -2.44 -2.73 -8.51
CA LEU A 50 -1.77 -4.02 -8.68
C LEU A 50 -2.49 -5.12 -7.91
N VAL A 51 -2.86 -4.86 -6.65
CA VAL A 51 -3.56 -5.83 -5.80
C VAL A 51 -5.01 -6.02 -6.24
N LEU A 52 -5.73 -4.94 -6.53
CA LEU A 52 -7.11 -4.97 -7.04
C LEU A 52 -7.23 -5.79 -8.33
N ASN A 53 -6.21 -5.69 -9.19
CA ASN A 53 -6.13 -6.41 -10.46
C ASN A 53 -5.36 -7.75 -10.36
N ASN A 54 -5.28 -8.36 -9.17
CA ASN A 54 -4.69 -9.69 -8.97
C ASN A 54 -3.25 -9.85 -9.53
N GLY A 55 -2.45 -8.80 -9.38
CA GLY A 55 -1.04 -8.76 -9.77
C GLY A 55 -0.78 -8.29 -11.20
N ILE A 56 -1.80 -7.77 -11.90
CA ILE A 56 -1.70 -7.28 -13.28
C ILE A 56 -1.68 -5.75 -13.33
N VAL A 57 -0.75 -5.20 -14.11
CA VAL A 57 -0.71 -3.77 -14.46
C VAL A 57 -0.58 -3.66 -15.98
N GLU A 58 -1.44 -2.86 -16.61
CA GLU A 58 -1.45 -2.64 -18.06
C GLU A 58 -1.43 -3.95 -18.88
N GLY A 59 -2.21 -4.95 -18.45
CA GLY A 59 -2.30 -6.26 -19.10
C GLY A 59 -1.08 -7.18 -18.87
N GLN A 60 -0.08 -6.73 -18.12
CA GLN A 60 1.11 -7.51 -17.80
C GLN A 60 1.10 -7.98 -16.34
N ARG A 61 1.38 -9.26 -16.13
CA ARG A 61 1.50 -9.83 -14.79
C ARG A 61 2.84 -9.42 -14.17
N ILE A 62 2.78 -8.64 -13.11
CA ILE A 62 3.95 -8.19 -12.33
C ILE A 62 4.16 -9.08 -11.12
N VAL A 63 3.05 -9.50 -10.48
CA VAL A 63 3.04 -10.39 -9.32
C VAL A 63 2.14 -11.58 -9.63
N SER A 64 2.51 -12.78 -9.18
CA SER A 64 1.68 -13.95 -9.39
C SER A 64 0.36 -13.80 -8.64
N GLU A 65 -0.74 -14.22 -9.27
CA GLU A 65 -2.05 -14.21 -8.62
C GLU A 65 -2.04 -15.07 -7.35
N GLN A 66 -1.28 -16.17 -7.37
CA GLN A 66 -1.09 -17.02 -6.20
C GLN A 66 -0.46 -16.25 -5.03
N TYR A 67 0.57 -15.45 -5.28
CA TYR A 67 1.19 -14.65 -4.24
C TYR A 67 0.25 -13.56 -3.72
N ILE A 68 -0.56 -12.92 -4.59
CA ILE A 68 -1.59 -11.97 -4.14
C ILE A 68 -2.59 -12.67 -3.20
N LYS A 69 -3.05 -13.88 -3.55
CA LYS A 69 -3.97 -14.67 -2.71
C LYS A 69 -3.36 -15.04 -1.37
N GLU A 70 -2.09 -15.46 -1.36
CA GLU A 70 -1.37 -15.80 -0.12
C GLU A 70 -1.15 -14.57 0.76
N MET A 71 -0.76 -13.45 0.15
CA MET A 71 -0.52 -12.18 0.83
C MET A 71 -1.77 -11.64 1.52
N LEU A 72 -2.95 -11.83 0.91
CA LEU A 72 -4.24 -11.39 1.44
C LEU A 72 -4.98 -12.47 2.26
N ARG A 73 -4.37 -13.65 2.44
CA ARG A 73 -4.97 -14.71 3.25
C ARG A 73 -4.83 -14.34 4.74
N PRO A 74 -5.92 -14.38 5.51
CA PRO A 74 -5.87 -14.22 6.97
C PRO A 74 -4.85 -15.17 7.61
N ASN A 75 -4.05 -14.64 8.54
CA ASN A 75 -3.16 -15.44 9.36
C ASN A 75 -3.98 -16.21 10.41
N GLU A 76 -3.59 -17.45 10.69
CA GLU A 76 -4.28 -18.31 11.68
C GLU A 76 -4.29 -17.70 13.09
N ASN A 77 -3.23 -16.98 13.46
CA ASN A 77 -3.10 -16.33 14.77
C ASN A 77 -3.70 -14.91 14.80
N ASN A 78 -3.95 -14.31 13.63
CA ASN A 78 -4.58 -13.00 13.52
C ASN A 78 -5.35 -12.92 12.20
N SER A 79 -6.65 -13.18 12.26
CA SER A 79 -7.52 -13.18 11.09
C SER A 79 -7.66 -11.82 10.41
N SER A 80 -7.28 -10.74 11.10
CA SER A 80 -7.30 -9.38 10.57
C SER A 80 -5.98 -8.99 9.87
N TYR A 81 -5.05 -9.92 9.68
CA TYR A 81 -3.74 -9.63 9.10
C TYR A 81 -3.24 -10.74 8.17
N GLY A 82 -2.62 -10.34 7.06
CA GLY A 82 -1.92 -11.20 6.09
C GLY A 82 -0.43 -10.89 6.03
N TYR A 83 0.17 -10.96 4.84
CA TYR A 83 1.58 -10.59 4.66
C TYR A 83 1.74 -9.07 4.55
N LEU A 84 1.81 -8.39 5.69
CA LEU A 84 1.91 -6.93 5.80
C LEU A 84 0.64 -6.15 5.40
N TRP A 85 -0.48 -6.86 5.24
CA TRP A 85 -1.78 -6.28 4.92
C TRP A 85 -2.76 -6.50 6.06
N TRP A 86 -3.52 -5.45 6.39
CA TRP A 86 -4.72 -5.56 7.18
C TRP A 86 -5.85 -6.13 6.31
N ILE A 87 -6.52 -7.15 6.83
CA ILE A 87 -7.68 -7.78 6.20
C ILE A 87 -8.93 -7.22 6.86
N LEU A 88 -9.76 -6.57 6.07
CA LEU A 88 -10.99 -5.92 6.51
C LEU A 88 -12.19 -6.71 6.00
N GLU A 89 -13.37 -6.49 6.58
CA GLU A 89 -14.61 -7.15 6.14
C GLU A 89 -14.93 -6.85 4.66
N ASN A 90 -14.66 -5.61 4.22
CA ASN A 90 -14.98 -5.11 2.89
C ASN A 90 -13.76 -4.87 2.00
N GLY A 91 -12.55 -5.28 2.42
CA GLY A 91 -11.36 -4.95 1.66
C GLY A 91 -10.03 -5.23 2.34
N TYR A 92 -9.02 -4.50 1.89
CA TYR A 92 -7.64 -4.66 2.32
C TYR A 92 -7.00 -3.31 2.59
N ALA A 93 -6.04 -3.29 3.52
CA ALA A 93 -5.42 -2.05 3.92
C ALA A 93 -3.92 -2.20 4.19
N CYS A 94 -3.16 -1.18 3.78
CA CYS A 94 -1.85 -0.88 4.36
C CYS A 94 -2.04 0.28 5.34
N ARG A 95 -1.44 0.18 6.52
CA ARG A 95 -1.45 1.24 7.54
C ARG A 95 -0.03 1.53 7.98
N GLY A 96 0.35 2.80 7.92
CA GLY A 96 1.65 3.31 8.35
C GLY A 96 1.50 4.26 9.54
N PHE A 97 2.63 4.47 10.23
CA PHE A 97 2.70 5.41 11.35
C PHE A 97 2.24 6.82 10.96
N GLY A 98 1.57 7.51 11.88
CA GLY A 98 1.07 8.87 11.64
C GLY A 98 -0.17 8.97 10.74
N GLY A 99 -0.83 7.85 10.46
CA GLY A 99 -2.11 7.81 9.73
C GLY A 99 -1.96 7.70 8.21
N GLN A 100 -0.86 7.09 7.74
CA GLN A 100 -0.74 6.75 6.32
C GLN A 100 -1.61 5.55 6.01
N GLU A 101 -2.42 5.62 4.96
CA GLU A 101 -3.34 4.56 4.62
C GLU A 101 -3.40 4.31 3.10
N ILE A 102 -3.40 3.05 2.70
CA ILE A 102 -3.93 2.60 1.41
C ILE A 102 -5.11 1.70 1.73
N ASN A 103 -6.26 1.93 1.11
CA ASN A 103 -7.44 1.09 1.22
C ASN A 103 -7.83 0.58 -0.15
N ILE A 104 -8.17 -0.70 -0.24
CA ILE A 104 -8.67 -1.35 -1.44
C ILE A 104 -10.04 -1.92 -1.11
N LEU A 105 -11.03 -1.52 -1.89
CA LEU A 105 -12.44 -1.91 -1.73
C LEU A 105 -12.88 -2.62 -3.02
N PRO A 106 -12.67 -3.95 -3.12
CA PRO A 106 -12.82 -4.67 -4.39
C PRO A 106 -14.24 -4.65 -4.94
N LYS A 107 -15.26 -4.76 -4.08
CA LYS A 107 -16.67 -4.74 -4.52
C LYS A 107 -17.04 -3.42 -5.21
N GLN A 108 -16.35 -2.34 -4.85
CA GLN A 108 -16.55 -0.99 -5.35
C GLN A 108 -15.59 -0.62 -6.48
N ASN A 109 -14.64 -1.50 -6.81
CA ASN A 109 -13.53 -1.22 -7.71
C ASN A 109 -12.80 0.10 -7.33
N MET A 110 -12.62 0.33 -6.02
CA MET A 110 -12.16 1.61 -5.48
C MET A 110 -10.88 1.45 -4.66
N ILE A 111 -10.00 2.43 -4.79
CA ILE A 111 -8.78 2.56 -3.99
C ILE A 111 -8.76 3.95 -3.38
N THR A 112 -8.42 4.04 -2.09
CA THR A 112 -8.20 5.33 -1.43
C THR A 112 -6.83 5.38 -0.82
N VAL A 113 -6.23 6.56 -0.83
CA VAL A 113 -4.91 6.80 -0.26
C VAL A 113 -4.99 8.02 0.64
N ILE A 114 -4.51 7.88 1.87
CA ILE A 114 -4.36 8.96 2.83
C ILE A 114 -2.87 9.11 3.10
N GLN A 115 -2.34 10.30 2.76
CA GLN A 115 -1.04 10.73 3.22
C GLN A 115 -1.25 11.81 4.27
N ALA A 116 -0.79 11.55 5.48
CA ALA A 116 -0.98 12.42 6.63
C ALA A 116 0.36 12.97 7.13
N ILE A 117 0.32 14.16 7.72
CA ILE A 117 1.46 14.63 8.50
C ILE A 117 1.38 13.93 9.86
N SER A 118 2.39 13.13 10.13
CA SER A 118 2.50 12.40 11.37
C SER A 118 2.64 13.35 12.56
N THR A 119 1.96 13.01 13.65
CA THR A 119 2.04 13.71 14.93
C THR A 119 2.50 12.72 16.01
N PRO A 120 2.98 13.17 17.19
CA PRO A 120 3.36 12.28 18.28
C PRO A 120 2.25 11.31 18.72
N SER A 121 0.98 11.64 18.45
CA SER A 121 -0.12 10.68 18.52
C SER A 121 -0.32 9.97 17.19
N SER A 122 -0.34 8.64 17.24
CA SER A 122 -0.84 7.82 16.14
C SER A 122 -2.30 8.21 15.87
N LYS A 123 -2.65 8.43 14.60
CA LYS A 123 -4.01 8.72 14.17
C LYS A 123 -4.46 7.62 13.22
N THR A 124 -5.68 7.16 13.41
CA THR A 124 -6.42 6.36 12.43
C THR A 124 -7.59 7.20 11.95
N TYR A 125 -7.95 7.08 10.67
CA TYR A 125 -9.02 7.88 10.05
C TYR A 125 -10.27 7.03 9.82
N GLY A 126 -10.75 6.36 10.87
CA GLY A 126 -11.91 5.47 10.79
C GLY A 126 -13.22 6.20 10.46
N ASP A 127 -13.33 7.45 10.89
CA ASP A 127 -14.41 8.38 10.55
C ASP A 127 -14.41 8.70 9.05
N ILE A 128 -13.26 9.02 8.45
CA ILE A 128 -13.15 9.25 7.00
C ILE A 128 -13.59 7.99 6.24
N HIS A 129 -13.16 6.81 6.68
CA HIS A 129 -13.57 5.55 6.05
C HIS A 129 -15.08 5.36 6.08
N LYS A 130 -15.68 5.43 7.27
CA LYS A 130 -17.10 5.12 7.48
C LYS A 130 -18.04 6.20 6.96
N GLU A 131 -17.68 7.47 7.17
CA GLU A 131 -18.60 8.58 6.93
C GLU A 131 -18.46 9.19 5.56
N ILE A 132 -17.27 9.09 4.95
CA ILE A 132 -17.00 9.67 3.63
C ILE A 132 -16.85 8.55 2.60
N LEU A 133 -15.89 7.65 2.76
CA LEU A 133 -15.53 6.70 1.70
C LEU A 133 -16.62 5.67 1.44
N GLU A 134 -17.14 5.02 2.48
CA GLU A 134 -18.22 4.03 2.34
C GLU A 134 -19.52 4.64 1.81
N LYS A 135 -19.84 5.88 2.19
CA LYS A 135 -21.05 6.57 1.71
C LYS A 135 -20.92 7.08 0.27
N SER A 136 -19.74 7.49 -0.15
CA SER A 136 -19.49 8.02 -1.50
C SER A 136 -19.73 6.96 -2.59
N VAL A 137 -19.64 5.68 -2.23
CA VAL A 137 -19.86 4.53 -3.11
C VAL A 137 -21.35 4.33 -3.43
N VAL A 138 -22.25 4.68 -2.51
CA VAL A 138 -23.69 4.40 -2.64
C VAL A 138 -24.40 5.42 -3.56
N LEU A 139 -23.70 6.48 -3.97
CA LEU A 139 -24.26 7.61 -4.72
C LEU A 139 -23.99 7.55 -6.23
N ILE A 140 -23.58 6.39 -6.78
CA ILE A 140 -23.32 6.20 -8.21
C ILE A 140 -24.23 5.11 -8.78
#